data_AF-A0A858ZNN6-F1
#
_entry.id   AF-A0A858ZNN6-F1
#
_cell.length_a   1.000
_cell.length_b   1.000
_cell.length_c   1.000
_cell.angle_alpha   90.00
_cell.angle_beta   90.00
_cell.angle_gamma   90.00
#
_symmetry.space_group_name_H-M   'P 1'
#
loop_
_entity.id
_entity.type
_entity.pdbx_description
1 polymer ?
#
loop_
_entity_poly.entity_id
_entity_poly.type
_entity_poly.pdbx_seq_one_letter_code
_entity_poly.pdbx_strand_id
1 'polypeptide(L)'
;MPTLPALPSDADLRRQIQFSAADGRIWLAGQRMVLMHAASLGILRRELIHTLGPAATRRLLLRVGYASGERDAALARQLRPGADAFAMFSVGPQLHMLQGAVQVTPEKLELDAATGHFHGIFAWQQSWEVEVHVRDFGPQNVPVCWMLLGYASGYTSAFMGRTVLYKEVQCAASGHAHCRIEGRPVQDWPDGAQLAADYAPDALLDDGAPQNGPRALPAWPAPMPAEDRPEPPADALGPLIGRSAGFTAATRLLRKAAGTQVTVLLTGETGVGKERFARALHALSPRAAKPFVAVNCAALPGNLVESELFGTEKGAYTGADAARAGRFERAHGGTLFLDELGELPLSAQAKLLRVLQDGQVERLGATQPRQVDVRLVAATHVDLQDAVRAGRFRQDLYYRLNVYPIRIPPLRERQDDIEPFARHLLQRFAALHDKHIGGLTDRALHALRQYAWPGNVREMENLIERGVILADPGQPVDAAHLFPDSAPAAAPAHTLQASGRLGEARAPACDAALIDRLLGERLDLQALETHLIEAAVERSHGNLAAAARLLGLTRPQLSYRLNKVRDI
;
A
#
# COMPACT_ATOMS: atom_id res chain seq x y z
N MET A 1 -45.87 9.00 11.21
CA MET A 1 -44.74 8.09 10.89
C MET A 1 -43.98 7.82 12.18
N PRO A 2 -43.48 6.60 12.42
CA PRO A 2 -42.65 6.33 13.59
C PRO A 2 -41.45 7.28 13.57
N THR A 3 -41.19 7.95 14.69
CA THR A 3 -40.01 8.80 14.87
C THR A 3 -38.76 7.93 14.79
N LEU A 4 -37.83 8.28 13.90
CA LEU A 4 -36.54 7.61 13.83
C LEU A 4 -35.83 7.68 15.18
N PRO A 5 -35.03 6.65 15.55
CA PRO A 5 -34.21 6.72 16.74
C PRO A 5 -33.19 7.87 16.62
N ALA A 6 -32.75 8.40 17.76
CA ALA A 6 -31.65 9.35 17.78
C ALA A 6 -30.39 8.71 17.18
N LEU A 7 -29.54 9.54 16.57
CA LEU A 7 -28.25 9.06 16.10
C LEU A 7 -27.46 8.44 17.27
N PRO A 8 -26.76 7.30 17.06
CA PRO A 8 -25.96 6.67 18.10
C PRO A 8 -24.83 7.59 18.58
N SER A 9 -24.14 7.23 19.65
CA SER A 9 -22.92 7.96 20.06
C SER A 9 -21.87 7.92 18.94
N ASP A 10 -21.17 9.04 18.72
CA ASP A 10 -20.05 9.17 17.77
C ASP A 10 -18.67 8.96 18.42
N ALA A 11 -18.64 8.52 19.69
CA ALA A 11 -17.40 8.38 20.46
C ALA A 11 -16.43 7.36 19.84
N ASP A 12 -16.96 6.34 19.17
CA ASP A 12 -16.17 5.38 18.38
C ASP A 12 -15.48 6.05 17.19
N LEU A 13 -16.17 6.95 16.48
CA LEU A 13 -15.64 7.71 15.35
C LEU A 13 -14.58 8.72 15.80
N ARG A 14 -14.83 9.45 16.89
CA ARG A 14 -13.89 10.43 17.44
C ARG A 14 -12.53 9.81 17.76
N ARG A 15 -12.52 8.60 18.33
CA ARG A 15 -11.30 7.84 18.64
C ARG A 15 -10.50 7.44 17.40
N GLN A 16 -11.12 7.40 16.22
CA GLN A 16 -10.43 7.13 14.96
C GLN A 16 -9.66 8.34 14.44
N ILE A 17 -9.91 9.55 14.97
CA ILE A 17 -9.17 10.75 14.59
C ILE A 17 -7.89 10.85 15.41
N GLN A 18 -6.77 11.01 14.73
CA GLN A 18 -5.45 11.16 15.32
C GLN A 18 -4.73 12.36 14.70
N PHE A 19 -4.38 13.33 15.54
CA PHE A 19 -3.51 14.45 15.24
C PHE A 19 -2.11 14.13 15.76
N SER A 20 -1.19 13.90 14.84
CA SER A 20 0.22 13.69 15.14
C SER A 20 0.95 15.03 15.05
N ALA A 21 1.37 15.53 16.21
CA ALA A 21 2.14 16.78 16.30
C ALA A 21 3.57 16.62 15.79
N ALA A 22 4.13 15.40 15.83
CA ALA A 22 5.53 15.16 15.48
C ALA A 22 5.81 15.22 13.97
N ASP A 23 4.84 14.80 13.15
CA ASP A 23 4.98 14.74 11.68
C ASP A 23 3.99 15.66 10.93
N GLY A 24 3.17 16.43 11.65
CA GLY A 24 2.22 17.38 11.08
C GLY A 24 1.05 16.73 10.35
N ARG A 25 0.65 15.52 10.75
CA ARG A 25 -0.41 14.76 10.07
C ARG A 25 -1.64 14.54 10.93
N ILE A 26 -2.78 14.55 10.25
CA ILE A 26 -4.09 14.17 10.75
C ILE A 26 -4.49 12.89 10.03
N TRP A 27 -5.01 11.93 10.78
CA TRP A 27 -5.49 10.65 10.31
C TRP A 27 -6.92 10.43 10.79
N LEU A 28 -7.77 9.81 9.97
CA LEU A 28 -9.09 9.31 10.34
C LEU A 28 -9.16 7.86 9.91
N ALA A 29 -9.23 6.93 10.86
CA ALA A 29 -9.29 5.48 10.60
C ALA A 29 -8.24 5.00 9.57
N GLY A 30 -7.02 5.52 9.69
CA GLY A 30 -5.90 5.17 8.81
C GLY A 30 -5.83 5.94 7.49
N GLN A 31 -6.80 6.80 7.17
CA GLN A 31 -6.79 7.69 5.99
C GLN A 31 -6.15 9.03 6.32
N ARG A 32 -5.35 9.59 5.40
CA ARG A 32 -4.71 10.90 5.59
C ARG A 32 -5.73 12.04 5.41
N MET A 33 -5.88 12.88 6.44
CA MET A 33 -6.83 14.01 6.46
C MET A 33 -6.13 15.37 6.45
N VAL A 34 -6.75 16.41 5.89
CA VAL A 34 -6.23 17.79 5.97
C VAL A 34 -7.28 18.68 6.61
N LEU A 35 -6.86 19.54 7.54
CA LEU A 35 -7.71 20.58 8.11
C LEU A 35 -7.53 21.86 7.29
N MET A 36 -8.62 22.34 6.69
CA MET A 36 -8.63 23.53 5.83
C MET A 36 -9.69 24.51 6.29
N HIS A 37 -9.45 25.81 6.07
CA HIS A 37 -10.45 26.84 6.32
C HIS A 37 -11.60 26.73 5.31
N ALA A 38 -12.85 26.77 5.79
CA ALA A 38 -14.03 26.85 4.90
C ALA A 38 -13.93 28.03 3.92
N ALA A 39 -13.38 29.18 4.36
CA ALA A 39 -13.14 30.33 3.49
C ALA A 39 -12.20 30.01 2.30
N SER A 40 -11.16 29.20 2.50
CA SER A 40 -10.26 28.78 1.40
C SER A 40 -10.97 27.86 0.41
N LEU A 41 -11.83 26.96 0.90
CA LEU A 41 -12.69 26.13 0.04
C LEU A 41 -13.71 26.99 -0.72
N GLY A 42 -14.24 28.04 -0.10
CA GLY A 42 -15.08 29.05 -0.74
C GLY A 42 -14.38 29.77 -1.89
N ILE A 43 -13.13 30.21 -1.69
CA ILE A 43 -12.32 30.82 -2.75
C ILE A 43 -12.08 29.82 -3.88
N LEU A 44 -11.66 28.58 -3.57
CA LEU A 44 -11.47 27.53 -4.58
C LEU A 44 -12.75 27.33 -5.40
N ARG A 45 -13.90 27.24 -4.73
CA ARG A 45 -15.20 27.12 -5.41
C ARG A 45 -15.46 28.30 -6.33
N ARG A 46 -15.20 29.53 -5.87
CA ARG A 46 -15.42 30.75 -6.65
C ARG A 46 -14.53 30.79 -7.89
N GLU A 47 -13.25 30.47 -7.75
CA GLU A 47 -12.32 30.38 -8.88
C GLU A 47 -12.73 29.32 -9.90
N LEU A 48 -13.20 28.15 -9.43
CA LEU A 48 -13.73 27.10 -10.31
C LEU A 48 -14.98 27.58 -11.07
N ILE A 49 -15.93 28.23 -10.38
CA ILE A 49 -17.14 28.77 -11.02
C ILE A 49 -16.78 29.82 -12.08
N HIS A 50 -15.83 30.72 -11.79
CA HIS A 50 -15.39 31.72 -12.77
C HIS A 50 -14.66 31.11 -13.97
N THR A 51 -13.88 30.06 -13.76
CA THR A 51 -13.04 29.47 -14.81
C THR A 51 -13.81 28.47 -15.68
N LEU A 52 -14.60 27.60 -15.05
CA LEU A 52 -15.28 26.46 -15.70
C LEU A 52 -16.78 26.71 -15.91
N GLY A 53 -17.34 27.73 -15.27
CA GLY A 53 -18.78 27.90 -15.16
C GLY A 53 -19.42 27.05 -14.05
N PRO A 54 -20.64 27.40 -13.64
CA PRO A 54 -21.32 26.77 -12.50
C PRO A 54 -21.70 25.30 -12.75
N ALA A 55 -22.11 24.94 -13.96
CA ALA A 55 -22.53 23.57 -14.28
C ALA A 55 -21.37 22.57 -14.22
N ALA A 56 -20.25 22.87 -14.89
CA ALA A 56 -19.03 22.05 -14.84
C ALA A 56 -18.45 21.99 -13.42
N THR A 57 -18.44 23.12 -12.70
CA THR A 57 -17.98 23.15 -11.30
C THR A 57 -18.85 22.26 -10.41
N ARG A 58 -20.18 22.31 -10.57
CA ARG A 58 -21.10 21.45 -9.84
C ARG A 58 -20.78 19.97 -10.07
N ARG A 59 -20.62 19.53 -11.32
CA ARG A 59 -20.28 18.14 -11.65
C ARG A 59 -18.92 17.72 -11.09
N LEU A 60 -17.91 18.60 -11.14
CA LEU A 60 -16.62 18.36 -10.50
C LEU A 60 -16.75 18.15 -8.99
N LEU A 61 -17.44 19.06 -8.29
CA LEU A 61 -17.60 18.97 -6.83
C LEU A 61 -18.45 17.76 -6.40
N LEU A 62 -19.49 17.41 -7.16
CA LEU A 62 -20.27 16.18 -6.95
C LEU A 62 -19.36 14.94 -6.99
N ARG A 63 -18.48 14.84 -7.98
CA ARG A 63 -17.55 13.71 -8.13
C ARG A 63 -16.48 13.66 -7.04
N VAL A 64 -15.94 14.81 -6.63
CA VAL A 64 -15.01 14.89 -5.49
C VAL A 64 -15.69 14.41 -4.21
N GLY A 65 -16.92 14.87 -3.96
CA GLY A 65 -17.74 14.40 -2.84
C GLY A 65 -18.00 12.91 -2.90
N TYR A 66 -18.44 12.39 -4.05
CA TYR A 66 -18.74 10.98 -4.26
C TYR A 66 -17.57 10.07 -3.90
N ALA A 67 -16.38 10.38 -4.41
CA ALA A 67 -15.16 9.64 -4.09
C ALA A 67 -14.79 9.72 -2.59
N SER A 68 -15.11 10.83 -1.92
CA SER A 68 -14.93 10.95 -0.47
C SER A 68 -15.91 10.05 0.29
N GLY A 69 -17.19 10.05 -0.10
CA GLY A 69 -18.22 9.22 0.53
C GLY A 69 -17.94 7.72 0.39
N GLU A 70 -17.51 7.27 -0.79
CA GLU A 70 -17.15 5.85 -1.01
C GLU A 70 -16.00 5.39 -0.10
N ARG A 71 -15.00 6.25 0.12
CA ARG A 71 -13.88 5.96 1.03
C ARG A 71 -14.34 5.82 2.48
N ASP A 72 -15.28 6.66 2.92
CA ASP A 72 -15.82 6.62 4.29
C ASP A 72 -16.83 5.47 4.50
N ALA A 73 -17.51 5.01 3.44
CA ALA A 73 -18.42 3.86 3.52
C ALA A 73 -17.69 2.56 3.90
N ALA A 74 -16.41 2.43 3.56
CA ALA A 74 -15.59 1.30 4.00
C ALA A 74 -15.46 1.22 5.52
N LEU A 75 -15.46 2.37 6.21
CA LEU A 75 -15.37 2.46 7.67
C LEU A 75 -16.66 2.05 8.37
N ALA A 76 -17.82 2.27 7.73
CA ALA A 76 -19.13 2.01 8.31
C ALA A 76 -19.29 0.55 8.77
N ARG A 77 -18.83 -0.40 7.95
CA ARG A 77 -18.90 -1.84 8.28
C ARG A 77 -17.83 -2.28 9.28
N GLN A 78 -16.69 -1.59 9.33
CA GLN A 78 -15.58 -1.95 10.21
C GLN A 78 -15.79 -1.51 11.66
N LEU A 79 -16.38 -0.32 11.89
CA LEU A 79 -16.43 0.31 13.21
C LEU A 79 -17.55 -0.24 14.10
N ARG A 80 -18.67 -0.70 13.51
CA ARG A 80 -19.85 -1.16 14.25
C ARG A 80 -20.30 -2.55 13.79
N PRO A 81 -19.45 -3.58 13.90
CA PRO A 81 -19.80 -4.94 13.47
C PRO A 81 -20.96 -5.47 14.32
N GLY A 82 -22.02 -5.95 13.66
CA GLY A 82 -23.20 -6.53 14.32
C GLY A 82 -24.20 -5.51 14.89
N ALA A 83 -24.00 -4.20 14.67
CA ALA A 83 -25.03 -3.20 14.95
C ALA A 83 -26.19 -3.29 13.95
N ASP A 84 -27.34 -2.70 14.28
CA ASP A 84 -28.45 -2.63 13.35
C ASP A 84 -28.13 -1.76 12.12
N ALA A 85 -28.97 -1.90 11.09
CA ALA A 85 -28.76 -1.24 9.80
C ALA A 85 -28.73 0.29 9.91
N PHE A 86 -29.51 0.86 10.84
CA PHE A 86 -29.55 2.30 11.10
C PHE A 86 -28.25 2.80 11.73
N ALA A 87 -27.75 2.11 12.76
CA ALA A 87 -26.53 2.47 13.47
C ALA A 87 -25.28 2.31 12.58
N MET A 88 -25.24 1.28 11.74
CA MET A 88 -24.17 1.12 10.73
C MET A 88 -24.23 2.24 9.68
N PHE A 89 -25.42 2.50 9.12
CA PHE A 89 -25.57 3.55 8.10
C PHE A 89 -25.22 4.95 8.65
N SER A 90 -25.54 5.21 9.92
CA SER A 90 -25.32 6.48 10.61
C SER A 90 -23.85 6.92 10.68
N VAL A 91 -22.89 6.01 10.45
CA VAL A 91 -21.46 6.37 10.40
C VAL A 91 -21.20 7.48 9.37
N GLY A 92 -21.81 7.41 8.18
CA GLY A 92 -21.64 8.41 7.13
C GLY A 92 -22.11 9.82 7.52
N PRO A 93 -23.38 9.99 7.92
CA PRO A 93 -23.87 11.26 8.48
C PRO A 93 -23.02 11.79 9.64
N GLN A 94 -22.58 10.91 10.55
CA GLN A 94 -21.77 11.31 11.69
C GLN A 94 -20.34 11.72 11.31
N LEU A 95 -19.72 11.06 10.33
CA LEU A 95 -18.44 11.49 9.77
C LEU A 95 -18.57 12.85 9.09
N HIS A 96 -19.68 13.10 8.38
CA HIS A 96 -19.96 14.40 7.77
C HIS A 96 -20.06 15.53 8.81
N MET A 97 -20.71 15.26 9.95
CA MET A 97 -20.74 16.18 11.09
C MET A 97 -19.36 16.35 11.74
N LEU A 98 -18.64 15.25 11.95
CA LEU A 98 -17.33 15.23 12.60
C LEU A 98 -16.25 15.95 11.80
N GLN A 99 -16.35 15.92 10.46
CA GLN A 99 -15.51 16.68 9.55
C GLN A 99 -15.87 18.17 9.49
N GLY A 100 -16.92 18.61 10.19
CA GLY A 100 -17.40 19.98 10.18
C GLY A 100 -18.08 20.38 8.88
N ALA A 101 -18.60 19.41 8.11
CA ALA A 101 -19.14 19.66 6.78
C ALA A 101 -20.60 20.17 6.84
N VAL A 102 -21.44 19.48 7.61
CA VAL A 102 -22.86 19.81 7.75
C VAL A 102 -23.44 19.10 8.98
N GLN A 103 -24.38 19.72 9.67
CA GLN A 103 -25.19 19.05 10.69
C GLN A 103 -26.30 18.24 10.02
N VAL A 104 -26.34 16.93 10.27
CA VAL A 104 -27.28 16.00 9.62
C VAL A 104 -28.30 15.47 10.61
N THR A 105 -29.58 15.62 10.25
CA THR A 105 -30.70 15.03 10.99
C THR A 105 -31.50 14.11 10.06
N PRO A 106 -31.55 12.80 10.32
CA PRO A 106 -32.42 11.88 9.58
C PRO A 106 -33.89 12.20 9.82
N GLU A 107 -34.67 12.44 8.76
CA GLU A 107 -36.13 12.58 8.82
C GLU A 107 -36.83 11.29 8.42
N LYS A 108 -36.27 10.60 7.43
CA LYS A 108 -36.74 9.30 6.95
C LYS A 108 -35.54 8.44 6.57
N LEU A 109 -35.57 7.17 6.95
CA LEU A 109 -34.56 6.21 6.51
C LEU A 109 -35.20 4.82 6.43
N GLU A 110 -35.45 4.39 5.21
CA GLU A 110 -35.82 3.02 4.87
C GLU A 110 -34.64 2.43 4.10
N LEU A 111 -34.03 1.36 4.61
CA LEU A 111 -32.91 0.72 3.93
C LEU A 111 -32.97 -0.78 4.12
N ASP A 112 -32.84 -1.49 3.01
CA ASP A 112 -32.70 -2.95 2.97
C ASP A 112 -31.67 -3.31 1.91
N ALA A 113 -30.50 -3.71 2.38
CA ALA A 113 -29.38 -4.07 1.52
C ALA A 113 -29.63 -5.36 0.73
N ALA A 114 -30.50 -6.26 1.20
CA ALA A 114 -30.77 -7.54 0.53
C ALA A 114 -31.70 -7.35 -0.68
N THR A 115 -32.75 -6.53 -0.53
CA THR A 115 -33.67 -6.19 -1.64
C THR A 115 -33.16 -5.03 -2.49
N GLY A 116 -32.20 -4.26 -1.97
CA GLY A 116 -31.69 -3.05 -2.60
C GLY A 116 -32.66 -1.88 -2.49
N HIS A 117 -33.70 -1.95 -1.64
CA HIS A 117 -34.61 -0.83 -1.36
C HIS A 117 -33.89 0.24 -0.56
N PHE A 118 -34.04 1.49 -0.98
CA PHE A 118 -33.52 2.64 -0.24
C PHE A 118 -34.42 3.87 -0.41
N HIS A 119 -34.83 4.47 0.69
CA HIS A 119 -35.44 5.80 0.70
C HIS A 119 -34.98 6.58 1.92
N GLY A 120 -34.09 7.53 1.70
CA GLY A 120 -33.52 8.39 2.74
C GLY A 120 -33.93 9.85 2.55
N ILE A 121 -34.32 10.51 3.64
CA ILE A 121 -34.56 11.95 3.69
C ILE A 121 -33.83 12.52 4.89
N PHE A 122 -33.02 13.54 4.66
CA PHE A 122 -32.20 14.15 5.69
C PHE A 122 -32.30 15.67 5.64
N ALA A 123 -32.45 16.28 6.81
CA ALA A 123 -32.28 17.71 7.00
C ALA A 123 -30.80 18.03 7.23
N TRP A 124 -30.34 19.08 6.57
CA TRP A 124 -28.99 19.61 6.60
C TRP A 124 -28.99 21.04 7.09
N GLN A 125 -28.31 21.27 8.20
CA GLN A 125 -28.16 22.57 8.84
C GLN A 125 -26.68 22.95 8.86
N GLN A 126 -26.39 24.25 8.87
CA GLN A 126 -25.01 24.76 8.97
C GLN A 126 -24.08 24.19 7.89
N SER A 127 -24.59 24.06 6.66
CA SER A 127 -23.78 23.63 5.51
C SER A 127 -22.70 24.68 5.22
N TRP A 128 -21.43 24.26 5.25
CA TRP A 128 -20.33 25.15 4.88
C TRP A 128 -20.45 25.63 3.43
N GLU A 129 -21.02 24.80 2.54
CA GLU A 129 -21.22 25.17 1.13
C GLU A 129 -22.23 26.31 1.00
N VAL A 130 -23.33 26.28 1.77
CA VAL A 130 -24.28 27.39 1.80
C VAL A 130 -23.62 28.65 2.35
N GLU A 131 -22.90 28.54 3.46
CA GLU A 131 -22.24 29.68 4.11
C GLU A 131 -21.30 30.41 3.14
N VAL A 132 -20.37 29.68 2.52
CA VAL A 132 -19.38 30.30 1.63
C VAL A 132 -19.99 30.74 0.31
N HIS A 133 -20.98 30.01 -0.22
CA HIS A 133 -21.61 30.34 -1.49
C HIS A 133 -22.45 31.61 -1.38
N VAL A 134 -23.30 31.71 -0.35
CA VAL A 134 -24.13 32.90 -0.14
C VAL A 134 -23.27 34.12 0.19
N ARG A 135 -22.17 33.94 0.93
CA ARG A 135 -21.24 35.05 1.20
C ARG A 135 -20.64 35.63 -0.08
N ASP A 136 -20.27 34.77 -1.04
CA ASP A 136 -19.54 35.18 -2.23
C ASP A 136 -20.47 35.56 -3.40
N PHE A 137 -21.66 34.95 -3.50
CA PHE A 137 -22.59 35.11 -4.64
C PHE A 137 -23.99 35.62 -4.27
N GLY A 138 -24.29 35.76 -2.97
CA GLY A 138 -25.63 36.08 -2.49
C GLY A 138 -26.61 34.88 -2.56
N PRO A 139 -27.88 35.11 -2.22
CA PRO A 139 -28.94 34.10 -2.31
C PRO A 139 -29.08 33.55 -3.74
N GLN A 140 -29.43 32.27 -3.85
CA GLN A 140 -29.51 31.53 -5.11
C GLN A 140 -30.91 30.97 -5.35
N ASN A 141 -31.33 30.85 -6.60
CA ASN A 141 -32.60 30.16 -6.94
C ASN A 141 -32.44 28.64 -7.08
N VAL A 142 -31.22 28.12 -6.93
CA VAL A 142 -30.89 26.69 -7.06
C VAL A 142 -30.10 26.18 -5.86
N PRO A 143 -30.15 24.87 -5.58
CA PRO A 143 -29.36 24.26 -4.51
C PRO A 143 -27.84 24.32 -4.76
N VAL A 144 -27.07 24.48 -3.67
CA VAL A 144 -25.63 24.74 -3.73
C VAL A 144 -24.76 23.73 -3.00
N CYS A 145 -25.31 22.73 -2.30
CA CYS A 145 -24.52 21.76 -1.53
C CYS A 145 -23.97 20.63 -2.43
N TRP A 146 -23.17 20.97 -3.44
CA TRP A 146 -22.75 20.04 -4.50
C TRP A 146 -21.79 18.96 -4.01
N MET A 147 -20.76 19.34 -3.23
CA MET A 147 -19.79 18.38 -2.70
C MET A 147 -20.42 17.49 -1.62
N LEU A 148 -21.23 18.07 -0.73
CA LEU A 148 -21.95 17.36 0.31
C LEU A 148 -22.95 16.35 -0.28
N LEU A 149 -23.67 16.73 -1.35
CA LEU A 149 -24.61 15.85 -2.06
C LEU A 149 -23.88 14.69 -2.76
N GLY A 150 -22.70 14.99 -3.32
CA GLY A 150 -21.79 13.98 -3.85
C GLY A 150 -21.39 12.96 -2.78
N TYR A 151 -20.94 13.44 -1.61
CA TYR A 151 -20.57 12.60 -0.47
C TYR A 151 -21.71 11.68 -0.05
N ALA A 152 -22.93 12.21 0.15
CA ALA A 152 -24.08 11.41 0.54
C ALA A 152 -24.40 10.30 -0.48
N SER A 153 -24.29 10.63 -1.78
CA SER A 153 -24.53 9.69 -2.88
C SER A 153 -23.45 8.59 -2.94
N GLY A 154 -22.17 8.97 -2.85
CA GLY A 154 -21.06 8.00 -2.86
C GLY A 154 -21.06 7.08 -1.65
N TYR A 155 -21.27 7.64 -0.47
CA TYR A 155 -21.35 6.86 0.77
C TYR A 155 -22.50 5.85 0.72
N THR A 156 -23.70 6.32 0.37
CA THR A 156 -24.88 5.46 0.32
C THR A 156 -24.76 4.40 -0.77
N SER A 157 -24.18 4.75 -1.93
CA SER A 157 -23.98 3.79 -3.02
C SER A 157 -23.04 2.65 -2.63
N ALA A 158 -21.90 2.97 -2.02
CA ALA A 158 -20.96 1.98 -1.53
C ALA A 158 -21.54 1.15 -0.37
N PHE A 159 -22.31 1.77 0.53
CA PHE A 159 -22.97 1.07 1.63
C PHE A 159 -24.02 0.06 1.13
N MET A 160 -24.84 0.46 0.15
CA MET A 160 -25.90 -0.38 -0.43
C MET A 160 -25.39 -1.37 -1.50
N GLY A 161 -24.17 -1.17 -2.02
CA GLY A 161 -23.63 -1.98 -3.12
C GLY A 161 -24.28 -1.72 -4.48
N ARG A 162 -24.98 -0.59 -4.64
CA ARG A 162 -25.67 -0.17 -5.87
C ARG A 162 -25.76 1.34 -5.96
N THR A 163 -25.97 1.90 -7.15
CA THR A 163 -26.03 3.36 -7.34
C THR A 163 -27.28 3.98 -6.70
N VAL A 164 -27.06 4.75 -5.64
CA VAL A 164 -28.07 5.56 -4.94
C VAL A 164 -27.65 7.03 -5.03
N LEU A 165 -28.51 7.86 -5.62
CA LEU A 165 -28.24 9.28 -5.84
C LEU A 165 -29.21 10.14 -5.05
N TYR A 166 -28.69 11.24 -4.52
CA TYR A 166 -29.46 12.24 -3.80
C TYR A 166 -29.77 13.47 -4.64
N LYS A 167 -30.92 14.07 -4.37
CA LYS A 167 -31.28 15.43 -4.78
C LYS A 167 -31.42 16.31 -3.56
N GLU A 168 -30.93 17.54 -3.64
CA GLU A 168 -31.24 18.59 -2.69
C GLU A 168 -32.56 19.24 -3.10
N VAL A 169 -33.65 18.89 -2.41
CA VAL A 169 -35.02 19.32 -2.73
C VAL A 169 -35.36 20.68 -2.10
N GLN A 170 -34.64 21.07 -1.06
CA GLN A 170 -34.70 22.40 -0.45
C GLN A 170 -33.28 22.83 -0.10
N CYS A 171 -32.99 24.12 -0.26
CA CYS A 171 -31.68 24.68 0.05
C CYS A 171 -31.82 25.99 0.81
N ALA A 172 -31.03 26.16 1.87
CA ALA A 172 -30.98 27.39 2.64
C ALA A 172 -30.45 28.58 1.82
N ALA A 173 -29.55 28.33 0.85
CA ALA A 173 -29.14 29.37 -0.11
C ALA A 173 -30.32 29.91 -0.94
N SER A 174 -31.40 29.12 -1.08
CA SER A 174 -32.63 29.49 -1.78
C SER A 174 -33.74 29.98 -0.88
N GLY A 175 -33.41 30.44 0.33
CA GLY A 175 -34.36 31.04 1.26
C GLY A 175 -35.17 30.03 2.09
N HIS A 176 -34.87 28.73 2.02
CA HIS A 176 -35.46 27.75 2.93
C HIS A 176 -34.81 27.84 4.32
N ALA A 177 -35.51 27.39 5.35
CA ALA A 177 -34.99 27.41 6.73
C ALA A 177 -33.74 26.53 6.92
N HIS A 178 -33.65 25.44 6.16
CA HIS A 178 -32.51 24.52 6.12
C HIS A 178 -32.49 23.79 4.77
N CYS A 179 -31.40 23.08 4.50
CA CYS A 179 -31.30 22.23 3.32
C CYS A 179 -31.99 20.89 3.58
N ARG A 180 -32.61 20.30 2.57
CA ARG A 180 -33.25 18.99 2.67
C ARG A 180 -32.87 18.15 1.46
N ILE A 181 -32.36 16.95 1.70
CA ILE A 181 -31.95 16.01 0.65
C ILE A 181 -32.83 14.77 0.67
N GLU A 182 -33.05 14.21 -0.52
CA GLU A 182 -33.76 12.96 -0.72
C GLU A 182 -32.94 12.02 -1.59
N GLY A 183 -32.74 10.79 -1.11
CA GLY A 183 -31.94 9.75 -1.77
C GLY A 183 -32.79 8.55 -2.14
N ARG A 184 -32.62 8.10 -3.37
CA ARG A 184 -33.27 6.91 -3.94
C ARG A 184 -32.30 6.20 -4.88
N PRO A 185 -32.45 4.89 -5.11
CA PRO A 185 -31.76 4.20 -6.19
C PRO A 185 -31.96 4.94 -7.51
N VAL A 186 -30.91 5.01 -8.34
CA VAL A 186 -30.92 5.85 -9.54
C VAL A 186 -32.08 5.53 -10.49
N GLN A 187 -32.47 4.26 -10.60
CA GLN A 187 -33.56 3.85 -11.48
C GLN A 187 -34.96 4.23 -10.97
N ASP A 188 -35.08 4.63 -9.70
CA ASP A 188 -36.34 5.05 -9.09
C ASP A 188 -36.58 6.57 -9.25
N TRP A 189 -35.61 7.27 -9.85
CA TRP A 189 -35.74 8.66 -10.27
C TRP A 189 -36.26 8.75 -11.71
N PRO A 190 -37.30 9.56 -12.00
CA PRO A 190 -37.78 9.79 -13.37
C PRO A 190 -36.70 10.32 -14.33
N ASP A 191 -35.75 11.10 -13.81
CA ASP A 191 -34.61 11.72 -14.48
C ASP A 191 -33.27 11.08 -14.06
N GLY A 192 -33.29 9.80 -13.62
CA GLY A 192 -32.11 9.09 -13.12
C GLY A 192 -30.93 9.06 -14.08
N ALA A 193 -31.18 8.97 -15.38
CA ALA A 193 -30.13 9.00 -16.40
C ALA A 193 -29.36 10.33 -16.42
N GLN A 194 -30.06 11.45 -16.29
CA GLN A 194 -29.43 12.78 -16.22
C GLN A 194 -28.64 12.95 -14.91
N LEU A 195 -29.19 12.47 -13.79
CA LEU A 195 -28.48 12.48 -12.51
C LEU A 195 -27.20 11.66 -12.57
N ALA A 196 -27.22 10.48 -13.21
CA ALA A 196 -26.04 9.63 -13.37
C ALA A 196 -24.98 10.31 -14.26
N ALA A 197 -25.41 11.03 -15.30
CA ALA A 197 -24.50 11.74 -16.20
C ALA A 197 -23.67 12.82 -15.47
N ASP A 198 -24.23 13.47 -14.44
CA ASP A 198 -23.49 14.46 -13.62
C ASP A 198 -22.26 13.87 -12.90
N TYR A 199 -22.22 12.54 -12.70
CA TYR A 199 -21.11 11.84 -12.06
C TYR A 199 -20.12 11.22 -13.07
N ALA A 200 -20.39 11.30 -14.37
CA ALA A 200 -19.53 10.71 -15.39
C ALA A 200 -18.20 11.49 -15.58
N PRO A 201 -17.07 10.82 -15.87
CA PRO A 201 -15.77 11.47 -16.06
C PRO A 201 -15.76 12.52 -17.16
N ASP A 202 -16.45 12.24 -18.27
CA ASP A 202 -16.43 13.03 -19.50
C ASP A 202 -17.37 14.24 -19.48
N ALA A 203 -18.20 14.36 -18.44
CA ALA A 203 -19.19 15.42 -18.32
C ALA A 203 -18.58 16.83 -18.16
N LEU A 204 -17.26 16.98 -18.00
CA LEU A 204 -16.58 18.28 -17.97
C LEU A 204 -16.25 18.82 -19.37
N LEU A 205 -16.27 17.99 -20.41
CA LEU A 205 -15.81 18.33 -21.76
C LEU A 205 -16.95 18.76 -22.71
N ASP A 206 -18.20 18.47 -22.34
CA ASP A 206 -19.35 18.56 -23.27
C ASP A 206 -20.10 19.91 -23.23
N ASP A 207 -19.82 20.78 -22.26
CA ASP A 207 -20.48 22.09 -22.14
C ASP A 207 -19.66 23.19 -22.85
N GLY A 208 -19.69 23.18 -24.20
CA GLY A 208 -19.46 24.34 -25.07
C GLY A 208 -18.48 25.42 -24.58
N ALA A 209 -17.26 25.03 -24.19
CA ALA A 209 -16.27 25.97 -23.68
C ALA A 209 -16.08 27.14 -24.68
N PRO A 210 -16.07 28.41 -24.23
CA PRO A 210 -15.90 29.53 -25.13
C PRO A 210 -14.58 29.38 -25.88
N GLN A 211 -14.65 29.35 -27.22
CA GLN A 211 -13.50 29.23 -28.13
C GLN A 211 -12.49 30.40 -28.00
N ASN A 212 -12.78 31.38 -27.14
CA ASN A 212 -11.97 32.57 -26.87
C ASN A 212 -11.39 32.61 -25.44
N GLY A 213 -11.22 31.46 -24.77
CA GLY A 213 -10.38 31.37 -23.57
C GLY A 213 -8.89 31.61 -23.88
N PRO A 214 -8.08 32.09 -22.91
CA PRO A 214 -6.65 32.29 -23.14
C PRO A 214 -6.02 31.00 -23.67
N ARG A 215 -5.23 31.16 -24.75
CA ARG A 215 -4.42 30.16 -25.45
C ARG A 215 -4.14 28.98 -24.53
N ALA A 216 -4.66 27.79 -24.87
CA ALA A 216 -4.48 26.55 -24.12
C ALA A 216 -3.07 26.54 -23.54
N LEU A 217 -2.98 26.55 -22.20
CA LEU A 217 -1.71 26.33 -21.52
C LEU A 217 -1.03 25.16 -22.23
N PRO A 218 0.29 25.24 -22.53
CA PRO A 218 0.98 24.10 -23.12
C PRO A 218 0.57 22.90 -22.29
N ALA A 219 -0.05 21.90 -22.95
CA ALA A 219 -0.64 20.77 -22.27
C ALA A 219 0.33 20.33 -21.20
N TRP A 220 -0.12 20.28 -19.93
CA TRP A 220 0.69 19.72 -18.87
C TRP A 220 1.30 18.46 -19.45
N PRO A 221 2.64 18.32 -19.50
CA PRO A 221 3.28 17.30 -20.32
C PRO A 221 2.60 15.99 -19.96
N ALA A 222 1.85 15.46 -20.94
CA ALA A 222 1.10 14.26 -20.71
C ALA A 222 2.12 13.26 -20.16
N PRO A 223 1.82 12.53 -19.07
CA PRO A 223 2.70 11.46 -18.64
C PRO A 223 2.99 10.64 -19.89
N MET A 224 4.29 10.50 -20.26
CA MET A 224 4.69 9.97 -21.57
C MET A 224 3.75 8.83 -21.98
N PRO A 225 3.16 8.87 -23.19
CA PRO A 225 2.26 7.83 -23.67
C PRO A 225 2.85 6.46 -23.33
N ALA A 226 2.02 5.53 -22.84
CA ALA A 226 2.51 4.22 -22.41
C ALA A 226 3.32 3.52 -23.52
N GLU A 227 3.00 3.81 -24.78
CA GLU A 227 3.64 3.34 -26.01
C GLU A 227 5.05 3.92 -26.25
N ASP A 228 5.32 5.15 -25.78
CA ASP A 228 6.63 5.82 -25.91
C ASP A 228 7.55 5.54 -24.70
N ARG A 229 7.04 4.90 -23.65
CA ARG A 229 7.87 4.48 -22.51
C ARG A 229 8.66 3.25 -22.93
N PRO A 230 9.99 3.26 -22.82
CA PRO A 230 10.76 2.06 -23.11
C PRO A 230 10.32 0.94 -22.17
N GLU A 231 9.76 -0.14 -22.73
CA GLU A 231 9.22 -1.27 -21.97
C GLU A 231 10.22 -1.71 -20.90
N PRO A 232 9.83 -1.76 -19.61
CA PRO A 232 10.76 -2.07 -18.53
C PRO A 232 11.51 -3.38 -18.84
N PRO A 233 12.84 -3.45 -18.59
CA PRO A 233 13.58 -4.68 -18.80
C PRO A 233 12.87 -5.82 -18.07
N ALA A 234 12.71 -6.97 -18.72
CA ALA A 234 11.95 -8.09 -18.16
C ALA A 234 12.78 -9.38 -18.16
N ASP A 235 12.46 -10.25 -17.23
CA ASP A 235 12.87 -11.65 -17.23
C ASP A 235 11.64 -12.57 -17.35
N ALA A 236 11.84 -13.88 -17.21
CA ALA A 236 10.74 -14.85 -17.24
C ALA A 236 9.70 -14.64 -16.10
N LEU A 237 10.06 -13.89 -15.05
CA LEU A 237 9.16 -13.54 -13.94
C LEU A 237 8.44 -12.19 -14.18
N GLY A 238 8.67 -11.55 -15.32
CA GLY A 238 8.04 -10.30 -15.72
C GLY A 238 8.98 -9.09 -15.65
N PRO A 239 8.43 -7.87 -15.71
CA PRO A 239 9.23 -6.66 -15.76
C PRO A 239 9.96 -6.37 -14.43
N LEU A 240 11.09 -5.68 -14.53
CA LEU A 240 11.75 -5.03 -13.40
C LEU A 240 10.93 -3.78 -13.02
N ILE A 241 10.53 -3.69 -11.76
CA ILE A 241 9.60 -2.66 -11.28
C ILE A 241 10.37 -1.56 -10.56
N GLY A 242 10.19 -0.33 -11.02
CA GLY A 242 10.74 0.87 -10.39
C GLY A 242 10.61 2.10 -11.30
N ARG A 243 10.57 3.27 -10.69
CA ARG A 243 10.45 4.60 -11.33
C ARG A 243 11.43 5.65 -10.75
N SER A 244 12.18 5.30 -9.71
CA SER A 244 13.14 6.18 -9.06
C SER A 244 14.33 6.46 -9.98
N ALA A 245 14.90 7.66 -9.89
CA ALA A 245 16.01 8.09 -10.74
C ALA A 245 17.21 7.10 -10.71
N GLY A 246 17.56 6.58 -9.53
CA GLY A 246 18.64 5.59 -9.38
C GLY A 246 18.35 4.26 -10.08
N PHE A 247 17.10 3.79 -10.01
CA PHE A 247 16.67 2.57 -10.69
C PHE A 247 16.62 2.76 -12.23
N THR A 248 16.11 3.91 -12.69
CA THR A 248 16.11 4.27 -14.12
C THR A 248 17.53 4.40 -14.67
N ALA A 249 18.48 4.93 -13.88
CA ALA A 249 19.89 4.97 -14.26
C ALA A 249 20.49 3.56 -14.42
N ALA A 250 20.24 2.66 -13.47
CA ALA A 250 20.73 1.28 -13.52
C ALA A 250 20.15 0.49 -14.71
N THR A 251 18.84 0.59 -14.95
CA THR A 251 18.17 -0.07 -16.08
C THR A 251 18.62 0.48 -17.44
N ARG A 252 18.91 1.78 -17.54
CA ARG A 252 19.49 2.39 -18.75
C ARG A 252 20.89 1.85 -19.05
N LEU A 253 21.75 1.69 -18.02
CA LEU A 253 23.06 1.06 -18.19
C LEU A 253 22.91 -0.41 -18.60
N LEU A 254 21.97 -1.13 -17.99
CA LEU A 254 21.65 -2.51 -18.34
C LEU A 254 21.27 -2.66 -19.82
N ARG A 255 20.40 -1.78 -20.36
CA ARG A 255 20.03 -1.80 -21.80
C ARG A 255 21.24 -1.57 -22.71
N LYS A 256 22.09 -0.60 -22.38
CA LYS A 256 23.31 -0.32 -23.15
C LYS A 256 24.26 -1.51 -23.17
N ALA A 257 24.41 -2.21 -22.03
CA ALA A 257 25.26 -3.39 -21.94
C ALA A 257 24.67 -4.62 -22.65
N ALA A 258 23.33 -4.74 -22.75
CA ALA A 258 22.65 -5.91 -23.30
C ALA A 258 23.06 -6.25 -24.74
N GLY A 259 23.26 -5.22 -25.59
CA GLY A 259 23.70 -5.39 -26.98
C GLY A 259 25.18 -5.76 -27.15
N THR A 260 25.94 -5.94 -26.07
CA THR A 260 27.39 -6.16 -26.10
C THR A 260 27.79 -7.46 -25.40
N GLN A 261 29.02 -7.94 -25.65
CA GLN A 261 29.61 -9.07 -24.95
C GLN A 261 30.44 -8.64 -23.72
N VAL A 262 30.35 -7.38 -23.29
CA VAL A 262 31.13 -6.87 -22.16
C VAL A 262 30.78 -7.64 -20.88
N THR A 263 31.80 -7.89 -20.05
CA THR A 263 31.60 -8.37 -18.69
C THR A 263 30.92 -7.29 -17.86
N VAL A 264 29.80 -7.64 -17.23
CA VAL A 264 29.03 -6.71 -16.39
C VAL A 264 29.22 -7.08 -14.92
N LEU A 265 29.55 -6.09 -14.09
CA LEU A 265 29.65 -6.23 -12.65
C LEU A 265 28.47 -5.53 -11.96
N LEU A 266 27.55 -6.32 -11.40
CA LEU A 266 26.42 -5.84 -10.62
C LEU A 266 26.85 -5.63 -9.16
N THR A 267 26.80 -4.40 -8.69
CA THR A 267 27.11 -4.05 -7.29
C THR A 267 25.86 -3.60 -6.57
N GLY A 268 25.78 -3.91 -5.28
CA GLY A 268 24.67 -3.48 -4.44
C GLY A 268 24.43 -4.46 -3.29
N GLU A 269 23.67 -4.00 -2.31
CA GLU A 269 23.42 -4.76 -1.08
C GLU A 269 22.74 -6.10 -1.33
N THR A 270 22.77 -6.95 -0.31
CA THR A 270 22.02 -8.20 -0.30
C THR A 270 20.52 -7.90 -0.46
N GLY A 271 19.85 -8.69 -1.30
CA GLY A 271 18.40 -8.58 -1.48
C GLY A 271 17.93 -7.43 -2.39
N VAL A 272 18.79 -6.68 -3.09
CA VAL A 272 18.34 -5.63 -4.03
C VAL A 272 17.78 -6.14 -5.36
N GLY A 273 17.96 -7.43 -5.67
CA GLY A 273 17.48 -8.07 -6.90
C GLY A 273 18.54 -8.26 -8.00
N LYS A 274 19.82 -8.44 -7.64
CA LYS A 274 20.95 -8.59 -8.59
C LYS A 274 20.72 -9.71 -9.62
N GLU A 275 20.18 -10.85 -9.20
CA GLU A 275 19.85 -11.95 -10.11
C GLU A 275 18.81 -11.56 -11.17
N ARG A 276 17.75 -10.83 -10.79
CA ARG A 276 16.75 -10.35 -11.76
C ARG A 276 17.36 -9.39 -12.78
N PHE A 277 18.28 -8.53 -12.35
CA PHE A 277 19.04 -7.68 -13.26
C PHE A 277 19.89 -8.51 -14.24
N ALA A 278 20.57 -9.56 -13.76
CA ALA A 278 21.35 -10.45 -14.62
C ALA A 278 20.48 -11.21 -15.64
N ARG A 279 19.30 -11.68 -15.21
CA ARG A 279 18.34 -12.36 -16.10
C ARG A 279 17.77 -11.42 -17.15
N ALA A 280 17.38 -10.20 -16.76
CA ALA A 280 16.91 -9.18 -17.70
C ALA A 280 18.00 -8.77 -18.70
N LEU A 281 19.26 -8.66 -18.25
CA LEU A 281 20.41 -8.38 -19.11
C LEU A 281 20.66 -9.50 -20.13
N HIS A 282 20.41 -10.76 -19.77
CA HIS A 282 20.49 -11.91 -20.67
C HIS A 282 19.32 -11.92 -21.67
N ALA A 283 18.09 -11.71 -21.20
CA ALA A 283 16.88 -11.67 -22.01
C ALA A 283 16.91 -10.57 -23.08
N LEU A 284 17.55 -9.43 -22.79
CA LEU A 284 17.74 -8.33 -23.75
C LEU A 284 18.95 -8.51 -24.68
N SER A 285 19.74 -9.57 -24.52
CA SER A 285 20.96 -9.78 -25.29
C SER A 285 20.75 -10.65 -26.53
N PRO A 286 21.67 -10.63 -27.51
CA PRO A 286 21.65 -11.58 -28.63
C PRO A 286 21.70 -13.06 -28.21
N ARG A 287 22.03 -13.34 -26.94
CA ARG A 287 22.09 -14.69 -26.35
C ARG A 287 20.81 -15.09 -25.61
N ALA A 288 19.70 -14.36 -25.72
CA ALA A 288 18.47 -14.61 -24.97
C ALA A 288 17.90 -16.04 -25.13
N ALA A 289 18.10 -16.68 -26.29
CA ALA A 289 17.68 -18.05 -26.55
C ALA A 289 18.73 -19.12 -26.13
N LYS A 290 19.86 -18.70 -25.57
CA LYS A 290 20.99 -19.56 -25.18
C LYS A 290 20.95 -19.83 -23.66
N PRO A 291 21.74 -20.79 -23.14
CA PRO A 291 21.71 -21.11 -21.72
C PRO A 291 22.06 -19.91 -20.83
N PHE A 292 21.27 -19.70 -19.76
CA PHE A 292 21.62 -18.85 -18.63
C PHE A 292 21.92 -19.73 -17.43
N VAL A 293 23.18 -19.77 -17.00
CA VAL A 293 23.62 -20.57 -15.84
C VAL A 293 23.91 -19.62 -14.68
N ALA A 294 23.13 -19.73 -13.60
CA ALA A 294 23.36 -18.98 -12.37
C ALA A 294 24.08 -19.85 -11.33
N VAL A 295 25.05 -19.26 -10.64
CA VAL A 295 25.81 -19.90 -9.56
C VAL A 295 25.97 -18.89 -8.42
N ASN A 296 25.58 -19.28 -7.21
CA ASN A 296 25.88 -18.52 -6.01
C ASN A 296 27.18 -19.07 -5.42
N CYS A 297 28.25 -18.27 -5.43
CA CYS A 297 29.57 -18.68 -4.95
C CYS A 297 29.59 -18.89 -3.43
N ALA A 298 28.77 -18.17 -2.67
CA ALA A 298 28.67 -18.33 -1.22
C ALA A 298 27.96 -19.63 -0.79
N ALA A 299 27.16 -20.23 -1.68
CA ALA A 299 26.45 -21.48 -1.41
C ALA A 299 27.31 -22.74 -1.65
N LEU A 300 28.48 -22.58 -2.27
CA LEU A 300 29.38 -23.69 -2.61
C LEU A 300 30.49 -23.82 -1.54
N PRO A 301 30.76 -25.03 -1.02
CA PRO A 301 31.93 -25.26 -0.17
C PRO A 301 33.21 -24.86 -0.89
N GLY A 302 34.13 -24.15 -0.22
CA GLY A 302 35.33 -23.58 -0.86
C GLY A 302 36.20 -24.61 -1.61
N ASN A 303 36.24 -25.85 -1.14
CA ASN A 303 36.93 -26.97 -1.78
C ASN A 303 36.23 -27.52 -3.03
N LEU A 304 34.94 -27.23 -3.24
CA LEU A 304 34.12 -27.66 -4.37
C LEU A 304 33.82 -26.54 -5.37
N VAL A 305 34.10 -25.27 -5.02
CA VAL A 305 33.90 -24.13 -5.92
C VAL A 305 34.62 -24.34 -7.25
N GLU A 306 35.87 -24.81 -7.21
CA GLU A 306 36.65 -25.02 -8.43
C GLU A 306 36.10 -26.15 -9.30
N SER A 307 35.71 -27.27 -8.70
CA SER A 307 35.18 -28.42 -9.44
C SER A 307 33.82 -28.14 -10.04
N GLU A 308 32.97 -27.39 -9.35
CA GLU A 308 31.68 -26.95 -9.90
C GLU A 308 31.90 -25.95 -11.05
N LEU A 309 32.73 -24.92 -10.87
CA LEU A 309 32.90 -23.88 -11.89
C LEU A 309 33.62 -24.37 -13.15
N PHE A 310 34.76 -25.06 -12.98
CA PHE A 310 35.67 -25.41 -14.08
C PHE A 310 35.56 -26.88 -14.52
N GLY A 311 34.92 -27.74 -13.73
CA GLY A 311 34.78 -29.16 -14.01
C GLY A 311 35.96 -29.99 -13.50
N THR A 312 35.80 -31.30 -13.55
CA THR A 312 36.76 -32.28 -13.02
C THR A 312 36.98 -33.41 -14.00
N GLU A 313 38.22 -33.87 -14.13
CA GLU A 313 38.53 -35.16 -14.74
C GLU A 313 38.48 -36.29 -13.71
N LYS A 314 38.36 -37.53 -14.20
CA LYS A 314 38.39 -38.71 -13.34
C LYS A 314 39.73 -38.77 -12.60
N GLY A 315 39.68 -38.96 -11.28
CA GLY A 315 40.88 -39.06 -10.44
C GLY A 315 41.54 -37.71 -10.08
N ALA A 316 40.90 -36.58 -10.35
CA ALA A 316 41.44 -35.25 -10.02
C ALA A 316 41.57 -34.97 -8.51
N TYR A 317 40.77 -35.64 -7.67
CA TYR A 317 40.86 -35.63 -6.20
C TYR A 317 40.22 -36.91 -5.63
N THR A 318 40.39 -37.15 -4.34
CA THR A 318 39.79 -38.30 -3.63
C THR A 318 38.26 -38.22 -3.68
N GLY A 319 37.61 -39.11 -4.45
CA GLY A 319 36.15 -39.11 -4.70
C GLY A 319 35.72 -38.62 -6.09
N ALA A 320 36.66 -38.31 -7.00
CA ALA A 320 36.35 -37.97 -8.39
C ALA A 320 36.14 -39.23 -9.26
N ASP A 321 35.04 -39.94 -9.01
CA ASP A 321 34.74 -41.23 -9.66
C ASP A 321 34.39 -41.10 -11.16
N ALA A 322 33.90 -39.93 -11.58
CA ALA A 322 33.54 -39.62 -12.96
C ALA A 322 33.97 -38.20 -13.37
N ALA A 323 34.25 -38.02 -14.66
CA ALA A 323 34.48 -36.70 -15.22
C ALA A 323 33.17 -35.90 -15.28
N ARG A 324 33.20 -34.62 -14.87
CA ARG A 324 32.03 -33.75 -14.79
C ARG A 324 32.31 -32.39 -15.43
N ALA A 325 31.44 -31.97 -16.34
CA ALA A 325 31.56 -30.67 -16.99
C ALA A 325 31.25 -29.54 -16.00
N GLY A 326 32.09 -28.50 -16.02
CA GLY A 326 31.94 -27.31 -15.17
C GLY A 326 30.78 -26.40 -15.60
N ARG A 327 30.48 -25.41 -14.78
CA ARG A 327 29.46 -24.38 -15.08
C ARG A 327 29.83 -23.54 -16.30
N PHE A 328 31.11 -23.29 -16.55
CA PHE A 328 31.55 -22.61 -17.78
C PHE A 328 31.24 -23.41 -19.04
N GLU A 329 31.54 -24.72 -19.06
CA GLU A 329 31.21 -25.58 -20.20
C GLU A 329 29.69 -25.64 -20.43
N ARG A 330 28.90 -25.71 -19.35
CA ARG A 330 27.43 -25.71 -19.41
C ARG A 330 26.83 -24.38 -19.89
N ALA A 331 27.55 -23.28 -19.72
CA ALA A 331 27.15 -21.95 -20.16
C ALA A 331 27.68 -21.60 -21.56
N HIS A 332 28.35 -22.53 -22.24
CA HIS A 332 28.94 -22.31 -23.56
C HIS A 332 27.89 -21.81 -24.58
N GLY A 333 28.24 -20.74 -25.31
CA GLY A 333 27.37 -20.01 -26.23
C GLY A 333 26.31 -19.13 -25.54
N GLY A 334 26.27 -19.12 -24.20
CA GLY A 334 25.26 -18.47 -23.38
C GLY A 334 25.83 -17.44 -22.41
N THR A 335 25.25 -17.37 -21.21
CA THR A 335 25.64 -16.43 -20.14
C THR A 335 25.83 -17.17 -18.82
N LEU A 336 26.94 -16.89 -18.13
CA LEU A 336 27.21 -17.36 -16.77
C LEU A 336 27.04 -16.19 -15.80
N PHE A 337 26.15 -16.35 -14.84
CA PHE A 337 25.95 -15.42 -13.73
C PHE A 337 26.61 -15.96 -12.46
N LEU A 338 27.55 -15.19 -11.91
CA LEU A 338 28.23 -15.49 -10.65
C LEU A 338 27.75 -14.52 -9.58
N ASP A 339 26.92 -14.99 -8.65
CA ASP A 339 26.50 -14.22 -7.49
C ASP A 339 27.47 -14.41 -6.33
N GLU A 340 27.61 -13.36 -5.51
CA GLU A 340 28.57 -13.28 -4.41
C GLU A 340 30.02 -13.61 -4.80
N LEU A 341 30.48 -13.01 -5.91
CA LEU A 341 31.83 -13.22 -6.44
C LEU A 341 32.96 -12.90 -5.45
N GLY A 342 32.72 -11.97 -4.51
CA GLY A 342 33.67 -11.61 -3.45
C GLY A 342 34.07 -12.77 -2.54
N GLU A 343 33.27 -13.85 -2.51
CA GLU A 343 33.51 -15.05 -1.70
C GLU A 343 34.37 -16.10 -2.42
N LEU A 344 34.81 -15.86 -3.66
CA LEU A 344 35.64 -16.82 -4.40
C LEU A 344 37.03 -16.98 -3.77
N PRO A 345 37.52 -18.22 -3.57
CA PRO A 345 38.91 -18.46 -3.17
C PRO A 345 39.92 -17.93 -4.20
N LEU A 346 41.11 -17.50 -3.74
CA LEU A 346 42.16 -16.94 -4.60
C LEU A 346 42.58 -17.87 -5.76
N SER A 347 42.55 -19.18 -5.55
CA SER A 347 42.85 -20.19 -6.57
C SER A 347 41.80 -20.23 -7.68
N ALA A 348 40.52 -20.15 -7.32
CA ALA A 348 39.41 -20.03 -8.27
C ALA A 348 39.45 -18.69 -9.02
N GLN A 349 39.83 -17.60 -8.34
CA GLN A 349 40.02 -16.28 -8.96
C GLN A 349 41.09 -16.31 -10.06
N ALA A 350 42.22 -17.00 -9.84
CA ALA A 350 43.29 -17.14 -10.83
C ALA A 350 42.82 -17.88 -12.10
N LYS A 351 42.01 -18.94 -11.94
CA LYS A 351 41.41 -19.67 -13.07
C LYS A 351 40.36 -18.84 -13.79
N LEU A 352 39.52 -18.11 -13.06
CA LEU A 352 38.53 -17.21 -13.65
C LEU A 352 39.18 -16.14 -14.53
N LEU A 353 40.32 -15.59 -14.09
CA LEU A 353 41.09 -14.63 -14.88
C LEU A 353 41.55 -15.22 -16.22
N ARG A 354 42.07 -16.46 -16.23
CA ARG A 354 42.48 -17.15 -17.47
C ARG A 354 41.30 -17.33 -18.43
N VAL A 355 40.14 -17.73 -17.92
CA VAL A 355 38.93 -17.86 -18.74
C VAL A 355 38.54 -16.52 -19.38
N LEU A 356 38.64 -15.42 -18.63
CA LEU A 356 38.32 -14.07 -19.12
C LEU A 356 39.35 -13.47 -20.08
N GLN A 357 40.58 -13.98 -20.08
CA GLN A 357 41.67 -13.54 -20.95
C GLN A 357 41.70 -14.35 -22.25
N ASP A 358 41.69 -15.69 -22.13
CA ASP A 358 42.01 -16.59 -23.24
C ASP A 358 40.78 -17.32 -23.81
N GLY A 359 39.63 -17.21 -23.14
CA GLY A 359 38.41 -17.95 -23.51
C GLY A 359 38.53 -19.46 -23.25
N GLN A 360 39.50 -19.89 -22.44
CA GLN A 360 39.81 -21.31 -22.22
C GLN A 360 39.55 -21.74 -20.79
N VAL A 361 38.96 -22.93 -20.63
CA VAL A 361 38.72 -23.58 -19.33
C VAL A 361 39.56 -24.85 -19.25
N GLU A 362 40.31 -24.99 -18.15
CA GLU A 362 41.01 -26.21 -17.79
C GLU A 362 40.26 -26.89 -16.64
N ARG A 363 39.83 -28.15 -16.85
CA ARG A 363 39.25 -28.97 -15.79
C ARG A 363 40.32 -29.29 -14.75
N LEU A 364 39.90 -29.49 -13.50
CA LEU A 364 40.79 -30.03 -12.47
C LEU A 364 41.35 -31.38 -12.92
N GLY A 365 42.68 -31.50 -12.92
CA GLY A 365 43.39 -32.71 -13.35
C GLY A 365 43.54 -32.88 -14.87
N ALA A 366 42.99 -31.97 -15.69
CA ALA A 366 43.18 -32.01 -17.14
C ALA A 366 44.49 -31.32 -17.57
N THR A 367 45.10 -31.83 -18.64
CA THR A 367 46.27 -31.23 -19.30
C THR A 367 45.93 -30.43 -20.55
N GLN A 368 44.69 -30.53 -21.06
CA GLN A 368 44.25 -29.85 -22.26
C GLN A 368 43.17 -28.80 -21.96
N PRO A 369 43.37 -27.53 -22.36
CA PRO A 369 42.35 -26.49 -22.22
C PRO A 369 41.21 -26.70 -23.23
N ARG A 370 40.02 -26.23 -22.86
CA ARG A 370 38.80 -26.29 -23.68
C ARG A 370 38.32 -24.88 -23.99
N GLN A 371 38.11 -24.58 -25.27
CA GLN A 371 37.58 -23.28 -25.69
C GLN A 371 36.12 -23.13 -25.28
N VAL A 372 35.80 -22.00 -24.64
CA VAL A 372 34.44 -21.64 -24.23
C VAL A 372 34.10 -20.21 -24.65
N ASP A 373 32.90 -20.04 -25.20
CA ASP A 373 32.35 -18.71 -25.48
C ASP A 373 31.24 -18.39 -24.47
N VAL A 374 31.59 -17.68 -23.39
CA VAL A 374 30.65 -17.39 -22.29
C VAL A 374 30.65 -15.90 -21.97
N ARG A 375 29.47 -15.28 -22.02
CA ARG A 375 29.29 -13.94 -21.47
C ARG A 375 29.24 -14.02 -19.95
N LEU A 376 30.13 -13.31 -19.26
CA LEU A 376 30.15 -13.29 -17.80
C LEU A 376 29.34 -12.09 -17.26
N VAL A 377 28.46 -12.38 -16.29
CA VAL A 377 27.83 -11.38 -15.43
C VAL A 377 28.19 -11.73 -13.99
N ALA A 378 28.86 -10.83 -13.28
CA ALA A 378 29.23 -11.03 -11.89
C ALA A 378 28.40 -10.13 -10.98
N ALA A 379 28.13 -10.58 -9.76
CA ALA A 379 27.45 -9.81 -8.73
C ALA A 379 28.16 -9.94 -7.38
N THR A 380 28.13 -8.86 -6.59
CA THR A 380 28.61 -8.89 -5.20
C THR A 380 28.02 -7.75 -4.38
N HIS A 381 27.88 -7.97 -3.07
CA HIS A 381 27.62 -6.92 -2.09
C HIS A 381 28.89 -6.34 -1.45
N VAL A 382 30.04 -7.00 -1.64
CA VAL A 382 31.32 -6.61 -1.05
C VAL A 382 31.96 -5.51 -1.87
N ASP A 383 32.61 -4.55 -1.22
CA ASP A 383 33.50 -3.62 -1.90
C ASP A 383 34.78 -4.37 -2.36
N LEU A 384 34.87 -4.62 -3.66
CA LEU A 384 36.00 -5.35 -4.23
C LEU A 384 37.32 -4.57 -4.12
N GLN A 385 37.31 -3.23 -4.08
CA GLN A 385 38.54 -2.47 -3.87
C GLN A 385 39.09 -2.70 -2.47
N ASP A 386 38.21 -2.75 -1.46
CA ASP A 386 38.59 -3.09 -0.09
C ASP A 386 39.08 -4.52 0.02
N ALA A 387 38.42 -5.46 -0.67
CA ALA A 387 38.85 -6.85 -0.71
C ALA A 387 40.24 -7.01 -1.37
N VAL A 388 40.55 -6.21 -2.40
CA VAL A 388 41.89 -6.15 -3.01
C VAL A 388 42.92 -5.61 -2.02
N ARG A 389 42.62 -4.49 -1.34
CA ARG A 389 43.51 -3.91 -0.32
C ARG A 389 43.78 -4.88 0.83
N ALA A 390 42.81 -5.71 1.18
CA ALA A 390 42.91 -6.74 2.21
C ALA A 390 43.56 -8.06 1.73
N GLY A 391 44.00 -8.17 0.47
CA GLY A 391 44.60 -9.39 -0.08
C GLY A 391 43.62 -10.56 -0.27
N ARG A 392 42.31 -10.32 -0.15
CA ARG A 392 41.25 -11.33 -0.33
C ARG A 392 40.78 -11.45 -1.78
N PHE A 393 41.06 -10.45 -2.60
CA PHE A 393 40.71 -10.43 -4.01
C PHE A 393 41.89 -9.99 -4.88
N ARG A 394 42.07 -10.59 -6.05
CA ARG A 394 43.19 -10.24 -6.93
C ARG A 394 42.90 -8.96 -7.71
N GLN A 395 43.90 -8.08 -7.76
CA GLN A 395 43.80 -6.78 -8.44
C GLN A 395 43.61 -6.92 -9.97
N ASP A 396 44.29 -7.89 -10.59
CA ASP A 396 44.20 -8.17 -12.03
C ASP A 396 42.79 -8.61 -12.45
N LEU A 397 42.18 -9.51 -11.68
CA LEU A 397 40.81 -9.95 -11.88
C LEU A 397 39.81 -8.82 -11.66
N TYR A 398 40.01 -7.98 -10.64
CA TYR A 398 39.15 -6.82 -10.37
C TYR A 398 39.06 -5.90 -11.59
N TYR A 399 40.19 -5.53 -12.20
CA TYR A 399 40.18 -4.67 -13.39
C TYR A 399 39.49 -5.31 -14.59
N ARG A 400 39.58 -6.64 -14.75
CA ARG A 400 38.93 -7.36 -15.85
C ARG A 400 37.41 -7.48 -15.66
N LEU A 401 36.92 -7.48 -14.42
CA LEU A 401 35.50 -7.55 -14.09
C LEU A 401 34.85 -6.17 -14.04
N ASN A 402 35.56 -5.16 -13.53
CA ASN A 402 35.06 -3.80 -13.35
C ASN A 402 35.07 -2.97 -14.65
N VAL A 403 34.87 -3.63 -15.79
CA VAL A 403 34.81 -2.97 -17.11
C VAL A 403 33.47 -2.24 -17.28
N TYR A 404 32.38 -2.84 -16.80
CA TYR A 404 31.04 -2.25 -16.87
C TYR A 404 30.29 -2.43 -15.55
N PRO A 405 30.56 -1.58 -14.53
CA PRO A 405 29.86 -1.65 -13.27
C PRO A 405 28.43 -1.07 -13.37
N ILE A 406 27.46 -1.79 -12.80
CA ILE A 406 26.09 -1.30 -12.61
C ILE A 406 25.78 -1.39 -11.12
N ARG A 407 25.65 -0.23 -10.46
CA ARG A 407 25.20 -0.15 -9.07
C ARG A 407 23.68 -0.20 -9.02
N ILE A 408 23.15 -1.19 -8.29
CA ILE A 408 21.71 -1.31 -8.01
C ILE A 408 21.46 -0.69 -6.63
N PRO A 409 20.71 0.42 -6.55
CA PRO A 409 20.51 1.13 -5.29
C PRO A 409 19.65 0.31 -4.30
N PRO A 410 19.93 0.37 -2.99
CA PRO A 410 19.07 -0.20 -1.96
C PRO A 410 17.72 0.53 -1.90
N LEU A 411 16.67 -0.12 -1.37
CA LEU A 411 15.30 0.40 -1.35
C LEU A 411 15.18 1.78 -0.70
N ARG A 412 15.97 2.05 0.35
CA ARG A 412 16.01 3.37 1.02
C ARG A 412 16.46 4.52 0.12
N GLU A 413 17.22 4.25 -0.94
CA GLU A 413 17.64 5.23 -1.96
C GLU A 413 16.65 5.33 -3.14
N ARG A 414 15.60 4.51 -3.16
CA ARG A 414 14.58 4.45 -4.22
C ARG A 414 13.16 4.42 -3.66
N GLN A 415 12.83 5.38 -2.80
CA GLN A 415 11.54 5.42 -2.10
C GLN A 415 10.33 5.50 -3.04
N ASP A 416 10.47 6.11 -4.23
CA ASP A 416 9.38 6.17 -5.21
C ASP A 416 9.02 4.80 -5.80
N ASP A 417 9.89 3.79 -5.63
CA ASP A 417 9.68 2.41 -6.07
C ASP A 417 8.88 1.58 -5.06
N ILE A 418 8.87 1.98 -3.78
CA ILE A 418 8.29 1.20 -2.67
C ILE A 418 6.82 0.90 -2.93
N GLU A 419 6.02 1.92 -3.25
CA GLU A 419 4.57 1.74 -3.43
C GLU A 419 4.21 0.92 -4.69
N PRO A 420 4.71 1.24 -5.90
CA PRO A 420 4.45 0.41 -7.07
C PRO A 420 4.86 -1.05 -6.86
N PHE A 421 6.00 -1.26 -6.19
CA PHE A 421 6.50 -2.59 -5.93
C PHE A 421 5.67 -3.34 -4.88
N ALA A 422 5.30 -2.70 -3.77
CA ALA A 422 4.42 -3.27 -2.75
C ALA A 422 3.04 -3.64 -3.32
N ARG A 423 2.45 -2.81 -4.19
CA ARG A 423 1.17 -3.10 -4.85
C ARG A 423 1.27 -4.30 -5.79
N HIS A 424 2.37 -4.42 -6.54
CA HIS A 424 2.61 -5.59 -7.39
C HIS A 424 2.75 -6.87 -6.57
N LEU A 425 3.52 -6.83 -5.48
CA LEU A 425 3.66 -7.97 -4.57
C LEU A 425 2.32 -8.35 -3.92
N LEU A 426 1.54 -7.36 -3.50
CA LEU A 426 0.21 -7.57 -2.93
C LEU A 426 -0.68 -8.35 -3.91
N GLN A 427 -0.72 -7.93 -5.18
CA GLN A 427 -1.49 -8.62 -6.22
C GLN A 427 -0.98 -10.05 -6.46
N ARG A 428 0.35 -10.23 -6.54
CA ARG A 428 0.98 -11.55 -6.73
C ARG A 428 0.61 -12.52 -5.61
N PHE A 429 0.75 -12.08 -4.35
CA PHE A 429 0.49 -12.93 -3.18
C PHE A 429 -1.00 -13.11 -2.91
N ALA A 430 -1.83 -12.11 -3.18
CA ALA A 430 -3.29 -12.26 -3.12
C ALA A 430 -3.78 -13.35 -4.09
N ALA A 431 -3.26 -13.37 -5.31
CA ALA A 431 -3.54 -14.43 -6.28
C ALA A 431 -2.97 -15.79 -5.86
N LEU A 432 -1.73 -15.81 -5.33
CA LEU A 432 -1.09 -17.04 -4.88
C LEU A 432 -1.85 -17.74 -3.74
N HIS A 433 -2.43 -16.96 -2.81
CA HIS A 433 -3.16 -17.48 -1.65
C HIS A 433 -4.69 -17.51 -1.85
N ASP A 434 -5.17 -17.28 -3.07
CA ASP A 434 -6.60 -17.23 -3.42
C ASP A 434 -7.43 -16.34 -2.47
N LYS A 435 -6.90 -15.14 -2.19
CA LYS A 435 -7.46 -14.23 -1.18
C LYS A 435 -7.78 -12.87 -1.78
N HIS A 436 -9.03 -12.44 -1.61
CA HIS A 436 -9.43 -11.09 -2.00
C HIS A 436 -8.99 -10.08 -0.95
N ILE A 437 -8.13 -9.12 -1.31
CA ILE A 437 -7.56 -8.11 -0.41
C ILE A 437 -7.92 -6.71 -0.92
N GLY A 438 -8.40 -5.84 -0.02
CA GLY A 438 -8.87 -4.49 -0.32
C GLY A 438 -7.77 -3.45 -0.60
N GLY A 439 -6.53 -3.88 -0.87
CA GLY A 439 -5.36 -3.01 -1.07
C GLY A 439 -4.48 -2.84 0.18
N LEU A 440 -3.71 -1.75 0.21
CA LEU A 440 -2.88 -1.33 1.36
C LEU A 440 -3.49 -0.06 1.96
N THR A 441 -3.53 0.06 3.28
CA THR A 441 -3.94 1.30 3.94
C THR A 441 -2.89 2.40 3.73
N ASP A 442 -3.27 3.68 3.84
CA ASP A 442 -2.30 4.79 3.78
C ASP A 442 -1.27 4.68 4.91
N ARG A 443 -1.70 4.18 6.08
CA ARG A 443 -0.81 3.90 7.22
C ARG A 443 0.21 2.81 6.88
N ALA A 444 -0.20 1.73 6.22
CA ALA A 444 0.70 0.67 5.75
C ALA A 444 1.72 1.21 4.74
N LEU A 445 1.25 1.94 3.72
CA LEU A 445 2.12 2.57 2.73
C LEU A 445 3.11 3.55 3.38
N HIS A 446 2.66 4.29 4.38
CA HIS A 446 3.50 5.20 5.12
C HIS A 446 4.60 4.47 5.90
N ALA A 447 4.24 3.41 6.64
CA ALA A 447 5.18 2.59 7.37
C ALA A 447 6.22 1.94 6.44
N LEU A 448 5.79 1.44 5.27
CA LEU A 448 6.67 0.89 4.25
C LEU A 448 7.69 1.92 3.74
N ARG A 449 7.29 3.20 3.58
CA ARG A 449 8.21 4.27 3.13
C ARG A 449 9.23 4.70 4.19
N GLN A 450 8.87 4.63 5.46
CA GLN A 450 9.76 5.03 6.57
C GLN A 450 10.74 3.94 6.98
N TYR A 451 10.45 2.68 6.64
CA TYR A 451 11.29 1.56 7.03
C TYR A 451 12.65 1.59 6.30
N ALA A 452 13.71 1.20 7.00
CA ALA A 452 15.09 1.31 6.50
C ALA A 452 15.44 0.25 5.43
N TRP A 453 14.66 -0.83 5.34
CA TRP A 453 14.84 -1.94 4.40
C TRP A 453 16.24 -2.61 4.43
N PRO A 454 16.71 -3.10 5.59
CA PRO A 454 18.01 -3.79 5.68
C PRO A 454 18.10 -5.04 4.77
N GLY A 455 16.98 -5.74 4.53
CA GLY A 455 16.91 -6.88 3.60
C GLY A 455 16.36 -6.53 2.22
N ASN A 456 16.20 -5.24 1.91
CA ASN A 456 15.78 -4.72 0.62
C ASN A 456 14.52 -5.42 0.06
N VAL A 457 14.52 -5.80 -1.21
CA VAL A 457 13.36 -6.40 -1.90
C VAL A 457 12.99 -7.74 -1.28
N ARG A 458 13.96 -8.55 -0.88
CA ARG A 458 13.71 -9.87 -0.27
C ARG A 458 12.94 -9.76 1.04
N GLU A 459 13.27 -8.77 1.87
CA GLU A 459 12.52 -8.49 3.10
C GLU A 459 11.11 -7.98 2.79
N MET A 460 10.97 -7.08 1.81
CA MET A 460 9.65 -6.57 1.40
C MET A 460 8.73 -7.68 0.88
N GLU A 461 9.24 -8.62 0.08
CA GLU A 461 8.47 -9.78 -0.38
C GLU A 461 7.88 -10.56 0.80
N ASN A 462 8.72 -10.94 1.77
CA ASN A 462 8.28 -11.65 2.97
C ASN A 462 7.27 -10.84 3.80
N LEU A 463 7.49 -9.53 3.92
CA LEU A 463 6.65 -8.65 4.71
C LEU A 463 5.24 -8.52 4.12
N ILE A 464 5.15 -8.31 2.82
CA ILE A 464 3.87 -8.18 2.11
C ILE A 464 3.14 -9.52 2.05
N GLU A 465 3.83 -10.63 1.79
CA GLU A 465 3.24 -11.98 1.83
C GLU A 465 2.62 -12.27 3.20
N ARG A 466 3.36 -12.02 4.29
CA ARG A 466 2.83 -12.12 5.65
C ARG A 466 1.60 -11.23 5.87
N GLY A 467 1.65 -9.98 5.38
CA GLY A 467 0.52 -9.06 5.47
C GLY A 467 -0.74 -9.59 4.80
N VAL A 468 -0.62 -10.18 3.61
CA VAL A 468 -1.73 -10.82 2.88
C VAL A 468 -2.28 -12.02 3.66
N ILE A 469 -1.41 -12.84 4.25
CA ILE A 469 -1.82 -14.00 5.06
C ILE A 469 -2.61 -13.55 6.30
N LEU A 470 -2.19 -12.47 6.96
CA LEU A 470 -2.78 -11.98 8.21
C LEU A 470 -4.07 -11.17 8.03
N ALA A 471 -4.22 -10.41 6.94
CA ALA A 471 -5.38 -9.55 6.74
C ALA A 471 -6.67 -10.36 6.53
N ASP A 472 -7.81 -9.93 7.06
CA ASP A 472 -9.09 -10.63 6.82
C ASP A 472 -9.55 -10.52 5.34
N PRO A 473 -10.32 -11.49 4.80
CA PRO A 473 -10.85 -11.41 3.44
C PRO A 473 -11.64 -10.11 3.19
N GLY A 474 -11.35 -9.44 2.08
CA GLY A 474 -11.95 -8.17 1.69
C GLY A 474 -11.45 -6.94 2.44
N GLN A 475 -10.59 -7.11 3.45
CA GLN A 475 -10.00 -6.00 4.19
C GLN A 475 -8.65 -5.57 3.58
N PRO A 476 -8.27 -4.29 3.69
CA PRO A 476 -6.95 -3.84 3.29
C PRO A 476 -5.87 -4.31 4.27
N VAL A 477 -4.65 -4.50 3.78
CA VAL A 477 -3.47 -4.76 4.62
C VAL A 477 -3.06 -3.47 5.32
N ASP A 478 -3.24 -3.43 6.65
CA ASP A 478 -2.78 -2.33 7.50
C ASP A 478 -1.33 -2.51 8.02
N ALA A 479 -0.76 -1.42 8.54
CA ALA A 479 0.59 -1.38 9.11
C ALA A 479 0.79 -2.40 10.24
N ALA A 480 -0.25 -2.71 11.02
CA ALA A 480 -0.18 -3.71 12.09
C ALA A 480 0.08 -5.14 11.57
N HIS A 481 -0.39 -5.47 10.37
CA HIS A 481 -0.10 -6.76 9.74
C HIS A 481 1.35 -6.84 9.24
N LEU A 482 1.89 -5.70 8.80
CA LEU A 482 3.24 -5.61 8.25
C LEU A 482 4.29 -5.50 9.34
N PHE A 483 4.03 -4.76 10.41
CA PHE A 483 4.99 -4.42 11.47
C PHE A 483 4.38 -4.69 12.86
N PRO A 484 4.20 -5.97 13.26
CA PRO A 484 3.55 -6.33 14.51
C PRO A 484 4.37 -5.92 15.75
N ASP A 485 5.69 -6.07 15.69
CA ASP A 485 6.63 -5.77 16.79
C ASP A 485 7.16 -4.32 16.75
N SER A 486 6.91 -3.64 15.63
CA SER A 486 7.38 -2.30 15.33
C SER A 486 6.23 -1.46 14.79
N ALA A 487 5.08 -1.52 15.48
CA ALA A 487 4.14 -0.41 15.38
C ALA A 487 4.98 0.86 15.61
N PRO A 488 5.14 1.73 14.60
CA PRO A 488 6.00 2.90 14.75
C PRO A 488 5.56 3.56 16.03
N ALA A 489 6.48 3.69 16.99
CA ALA A 489 6.20 4.24 18.31
C ALA A 489 5.32 5.44 18.06
N ALA A 490 4.02 5.31 18.39
CA ALA A 490 3.04 6.25 17.89
C ALA A 490 3.50 7.59 18.45
N ALA A 491 3.95 8.47 17.55
CA ALA A 491 4.22 9.85 17.93
C ALA A 491 3.01 10.30 18.75
N PRO A 492 3.21 11.05 19.85
CA PRO A 492 2.13 11.42 20.75
C PRO A 492 0.94 11.92 19.92
N ALA A 493 -0.06 11.05 19.81
CA ALA A 493 -1.19 11.26 18.93
C ALA A 493 -2.29 11.81 19.80
N HIS A 494 -2.75 13.01 19.45
CA HIS A 494 -3.92 13.59 20.08
C HIS A 494 -5.17 13.11 19.36
N THR A 495 -6.24 12.81 20.10
CA THR A 495 -7.55 12.47 19.55
C THR A 495 -8.58 13.52 19.98
N LEU A 496 -9.75 13.50 19.35
CA LEU A 496 -10.82 14.44 19.64
C LEU A 496 -11.62 13.97 20.86
N GLN A 497 -11.70 14.82 21.89
CA GLN A 497 -12.54 14.56 23.06
C GLN A 497 -14.01 14.94 22.79
N ALA A 498 -14.92 14.50 23.68
CA ALA A 498 -16.32 14.89 23.62
C ALA A 498 -16.53 16.42 23.70
N SER A 499 -15.62 17.13 24.36
CA SER A 499 -15.60 18.60 24.45
C SER A 499 -15.20 19.32 23.15
N GLY A 500 -14.78 18.58 22.12
CA GLY A 500 -14.23 19.15 20.88
C GLY A 500 -12.77 19.61 20.98
N ARG A 501 -12.10 19.41 22.13
CA ARG A 501 -10.68 19.71 22.30
C ARG A 501 -9.81 18.50 21.98
N LEU A 502 -8.58 18.75 21.54
CA LEU A 502 -7.55 17.72 21.40
C LEU A 502 -7.08 17.27 22.78
N GLY A 503 -7.05 15.95 23.01
CA GLY A 503 -6.46 15.34 24.19
C GLY A 503 -5.50 14.24 23.79
N GLU A 504 -4.55 13.88 24.66
CA GLU A 504 -3.73 12.68 24.44
C GLU A 504 -4.64 11.46 24.22
N ALA A 505 -4.32 10.63 23.22
CA ALA A 505 -4.91 9.32 23.05
C ALA A 505 -4.42 8.40 24.20
N ARG A 506 -4.86 8.66 25.42
CA ARG A 506 -4.63 7.77 26.55
C ARG A 506 -5.50 6.52 26.35
N ALA A 507 -4.92 5.35 26.58
CA ALA A 507 -5.69 4.16 26.91
C ALA A 507 -6.73 4.54 27.99
N PRO A 508 -7.96 3.97 27.98
CA PRO A 508 -8.99 4.36 28.92
C PRO A 508 -8.43 4.37 30.33
N ALA A 509 -8.26 5.57 30.89
CA ALA A 509 -7.87 5.71 32.27
C ALA A 509 -8.99 5.08 33.09
N CYS A 510 -8.64 4.18 34.00
CA CYS A 510 -9.59 3.60 34.92
C CYS A 510 -10.27 4.77 35.65
N ASP A 511 -11.58 4.93 35.44
CA ASP A 511 -12.36 6.02 36.04
C ASP A 511 -12.16 5.96 37.55
N ALA A 512 -11.68 7.03 38.18
CA ALA A 512 -11.45 7.06 39.61
C ALA A 512 -12.74 6.71 40.39
N ALA A 513 -13.90 7.08 39.86
CA ALA A 513 -15.19 6.70 40.43
C ALA A 513 -15.56 5.22 40.22
N LEU A 514 -15.00 4.56 39.20
CA LEU A 514 -15.08 3.11 39.05
C LEU A 514 -14.13 2.41 40.02
N ILE A 515 -12.90 2.91 40.18
CA ILE A 515 -11.94 2.37 41.15
C ILE A 515 -12.51 2.46 42.57
N ASP A 516 -13.05 3.62 42.96
CA ASP A 516 -13.65 3.82 44.28
C ASP A 516 -14.86 2.91 44.52
N ARG A 517 -15.66 2.62 43.48
CA ARG A 517 -16.76 1.63 43.57
C ARG A 517 -16.23 0.21 43.75
N LEU A 518 -15.25 -0.20 42.94
CA LEU A 518 -14.66 -1.54 43.02
C LEU A 518 -13.96 -1.78 44.37
N LEU A 519 -13.26 -0.77 44.89
CA LEU A 519 -12.63 -0.81 46.21
C LEU A 519 -13.66 -0.74 47.35
N GLY A 520 -14.74 0.04 47.18
CA GLY A 520 -15.84 0.17 48.13
C GLY A 520 -16.66 -1.11 48.29
N GLU A 521 -16.85 -1.87 47.22
CA GLU A 521 -17.51 -3.19 47.23
C GLU A 521 -16.60 -4.32 47.75
N ARG A 522 -15.33 -4.03 48.08
CA ARG A 522 -14.34 -5.00 48.58
C ARG A 522 -14.16 -6.23 47.69
N LEU A 523 -14.32 -6.06 46.38
CA LEU A 523 -14.01 -7.12 45.42
C LEU A 523 -12.50 -7.36 45.44
N ASP A 524 -12.09 -8.58 45.76
CA ASP A 524 -10.70 -8.96 45.58
C ASP A 524 -10.36 -9.03 44.09
N LEU A 525 -9.06 -8.87 43.79
CA LEU A 525 -8.59 -8.79 42.41
C LEU A 525 -8.87 -10.07 41.61
N GLN A 526 -8.90 -11.22 42.28
CA GLN A 526 -9.10 -12.52 41.67
C GLN A 526 -10.57 -12.73 41.29
N ALA A 527 -11.50 -12.34 42.15
CA ALA A 527 -12.94 -12.34 41.90
C ALA A 527 -13.32 -11.37 40.78
N LEU A 528 -12.70 -10.18 40.75
CA LEU A 528 -12.88 -9.23 39.66
C LEU A 528 -12.38 -9.81 38.33
N GLU A 529 -11.20 -10.44 38.33
CA GLU A 529 -10.65 -11.11 37.15
C GLU A 529 -11.57 -12.25 36.67
N THR A 530 -12.06 -13.08 37.58
CA THR A 530 -13.02 -14.15 37.29
C THR A 530 -14.29 -13.62 36.64
N HIS A 531 -14.96 -12.64 37.25
CA HIS A 531 -16.20 -12.08 36.71
C HIS A 531 -15.99 -11.43 35.34
N LEU A 532 -14.85 -10.77 35.11
CA LEU A 532 -14.51 -10.20 33.81
C LEU A 532 -14.29 -11.28 32.74
N ILE A 533 -13.60 -12.37 33.08
CA ILE A 533 -13.38 -13.50 32.20
C ILE A 533 -14.71 -14.16 31.83
N GLU A 534 -15.57 -14.44 32.81
CA GLU A 534 -16.87 -15.07 32.61
C GLU A 534 -17.81 -14.19 31.76
N ALA A 535 -17.92 -12.91 32.10
CA ALA A 535 -18.74 -11.96 31.34
C ALA A 535 -18.26 -11.80 29.90
N ALA A 536 -16.94 -11.81 29.66
CA ALA A 536 -16.38 -11.74 28.31
C ALA A 536 -16.68 -13.01 27.49
N VAL A 537 -16.63 -14.18 28.11
CA VAL A 537 -16.98 -15.46 27.47
C VAL A 537 -18.48 -15.53 27.17
N GLU A 538 -19.33 -15.09 28.10
CA GLU A 538 -20.78 -15.05 27.93
C GLU A 538 -21.20 -14.09 26.82
N ARG A 539 -20.69 -12.85 26.81
CA ARG A 539 -20.93 -11.86 25.74
C ARG A 539 -20.41 -12.30 24.38
N SER A 540 -19.41 -13.19 24.37
CA SER A 540 -18.86 -13.79 23.16
C SER A 540 -19.54 -15.11 22.77
N HIS A 541 -20.64 -15.47 23.45
CA HIS A 541 -21.39 -16.72 23.24
C HIS A 541 -20.47 -17.97 23.26
N GLY A 542 -19.48 -18.00 24.15
CA GLY A 542 -18.54 -19.11 24.28
C GLY A 542 -17.33 -19.08 23.32
N ASN A 543 -17.25 -18.10 22.41
CA ASN A 543 -16.10 -17.97 21.52
C ASN A 543 -14.88 -17.40 22.25
N LEU A 544 -13.95 -18.28 22.65
CA LEU A 544 -12.74 -17.92 23.39
C LEU A 544 -11.81 -16.97 22.63
N ALA A 545 -11.77 -17.00 21.29
CA ALA A 545 -10.94 -16.06 20.53
C ALA A 545 -11.56 -14.65 20.51
N ALA A 546 -12.88 -14.55 20.44
CA ALA A 546 -13.60 -13.27 20.56
C ALA A 546 -13.51 -12.71 21.98
N ALA A 547 -13.70 -13.56 23.01
CA ALA A 547 -13.56 -13.16 24.41
C ALA A 547 -12.15 -12.70 24.75
N ALA A 548 -11.12 -13.35 24.20
CA ALA A 548 -9.74 -12.96 24.42
C ALA A 548 -9.45 -11.58 23.81
N ARG A 549 -9.98 -11.30 22.61
CA ARG A 549 -9.89 -9.96 21.99
C ARG A 549 -10.58 -8.88 22.82
N LEU A 550 -11.76 -9.17 23.39
CA LEU A 550 -12.47 -8.23 24.28
C LEU A 550 -11.66 -7.86 25.53
N LEU A 551 -10.89 -8.83 26.05
CA LEU A 551 -10.06 -8.65 27.25
C LEU A 551 -8.62 -8.18 26.95
N GLY A 552 -8.26 -8.00 25.67
CA GLY A 552 -6.90 -7.67 25.27
C GLY A 552 -5.88 -8.80 25.52
N LEU A 553 -6.34 -10.05 25.57
CA LEU A 553 -5.53 -11.25 25.78
C LEU A 553 -5.41 -12.05 24.47
N THR A 554 -4.38 -12.90 24.39
CA THR A 554 -4.33 -13.95 23.36
C THR A 554 -5.22 -15.13 23.77
N ARG A 555 -5.74 -15.88 22.79
CA ARG A 555 -6.55 -17.09 23.05
C ARG A 555 -5.88 -18.07 24.05
N PRO A 556 -4.57 -18.37 23.96
CA PRO A 556 -3.90 -19.22 24.93
C PRO A 556 -3.87 -18.63 26.34
N GLN A 557 -3.63 -17.32 26.49
CA GLN A 557 -3.65 -16.65 27.80
C GLN A 557 -5.04 -16.71 28.45
N LEU A 558 -6.10 -16.46 27.67
CA LEU A 558 -7.46 -16.58 28.19
C LEU A 558 -7.78 -18.02 28.59
N SER A 559 -7.41 -19.01 27.75
CA SER A 559 -7.64 -20.41 28.06
C SER A 559 -6.94 -20.86 29.35
N TYR A 560 -5.71 -20.41 29.57
CA TYR A 560 -4.96 -20.69 30.79
C TYR A 560 -5.63 -20.07 32.03
N ARG A 561 -6.05 -18.80 31.94
CA ARG A 561 -6.74 -18.10 33.04
C ARG A 561 -8.12 -18.68 33.32
N LEU A 562 -8.90 -19.01 32.28
CA LEU A 562 -10.22 -19.64 32.42
C LEU A 562 -10.14 -21.02 33.08
N ASN A 563 -9.12 -21.82 32.75
CA ASN A 563 -8.90 -23.11 33.41
C ASN A 563 -8.57 -22.90 34.90
N LYS A 564 -7.70 -21.94 35.22
CA LYS A 564 -7.36 -21.59 36.60
C LYS A 564 -8.55 -21.08 37.41
N VAL A 565 -9.52 -20.42 36.77
CA VAL A 565 -10.78 -19.96 37.38
C VAL A 565 -11.75 -21.11 37.63
N ARG A 566 -11.73 -22.16 36.78
CA ARG A 566 -12.62 -23.33 36.90
C ARG A 566 -12.09 -24.44 37.81
N ASP A 567 -10.79 -24.40 38.13
CA ASP A 567 -10.12 -25.34 39.04
C ASP A 567 -10.16 -24.89 40.52
N ILE A 568 -10.91 -23.83 40.83
CA ILE A 568 -11.21 -23.29 42.17
C ILE A 568 -12.70 -23.46 42.41
#